data_AF-A0A9W8TRB0-F1
#
_entry.id   AF-A0A9W8TRB0-F1
#
_cell.length_a   1.000
_cell.length_b   1.000
_cell.length_c   1.000
_cell.angle_alpha   90.00
_cell.angle_beta   90.00
_cell.angle_gamma   90.00
#
_symmetry.space_group_name_H-M   'P 1'
#
loop_
_entity.id
_entity.type
_entity.pdbx_description
1 polymer ?
#
loop_
_entity_poly.entity_id
_entity_poly.type
_entity_poly.pdbx_seq_one_letter_code
_entity_poly.pdbx_strand_id
1 'polypeptide(L)'
;MGADEEVLPSGQCRYILLNPEIKGHRCACVGFTLNRTHPGVLCLCGHSSCYHVKSTETPPDKSEVEELRRRVQMLEGQLDRDNQMGIGNALGQVVQRLGNLEEQFEASKGELSQDVKDCYGNVNRMWISFDQLDKRQATSEHRYDERLDGHDDALQRLNDRVMEIDEASMALEERIEALEDRSNSSRSHHHQQQRPTSESERTRQWLSQYGGTLRPQPFSSPDHGASTNSIWWRNLYPDPDENTVDCACVTTTHSSAALPFRKGYQRL
;
A
#
# COMPACT_ATOMS: atom_id res chain seq x y z
N MET A 1 60.12 -1.83 -74.30
CA MET A 1 60.85 -1.33 -73.11
C MET A 1 61.84 -0.29 -73.61
N GLY A 2 61.57 0.99 -73.36
CA GLY A 2 62.39 2.11 -73.81
C GLY A 2 61.59 3.40 -73.84
N ALA A 3 62.20 4.48 -73.34
CA ALA A 3 61.73 5.86 -73.24
C ALA A 3 60.81 6.22 -72.06
N ASP A 4 61.44 6.52 -70.93
CA ASP A 4 61.11 7.74 -70.16
C ASP A 4 62.46 8.35 -69.74
N GLU A 5 63.22 8.73 -70.76
CA GLU A 5 64.48 9.45 -70.61
C GLU A 5 64.14 10.92 -70.33
N GLU A 6 64.43 11.34 -69.10
CA GLU A 6 64.87 12.70 -68.75
C GLU A 6 63.93 13.91 -68.96
N VAL A 7 62.60 13.75 -68.89
CA VAL A 7 61.75 14.95 -68.73
C VAL A 7 61.66 15.33 -67.25
N LEU A 8 62.66 16.07 -66.78
CA LEU A 8 62.56 16.78 -65.50
C LEU A 8 61.32 17.68 -65.53
N PRO A 9 60.54 17.78 -64.44
CA PRO A 9 59.38 18.65 -64.40
C PRO A 9 59.80 20.10 -64.72
N SER A 10 59.26 20.65 -65.81
CA SER A 10 59.45 22.05 -66.14
C SER A 10 58.50 22.90 -65.29
N GLY A 11 59.02 23.86 -64.52
CA GLY A 11 58.18 24.79 -63.75
C GLY A 11 58.80 25.22 -62.43
N GLN A 12 58.04 25.97 -61.63
CA GLN A 12 58.48 26.40 -60.30
C GLN A 12 58.11 25.36 -59.24
N CYS A 13 59.04 25.05 -58.33
CA CYS A 13 58.76 24.20 -57.18
C CYS A 13 57.67 24.82 -56.29
N ARG A 14 56.60 24.05 -56.03
CA ARG A 14 55.46 24.49 -55.19
C ARG A 14 55.49 23.93 -53.78
N TYR A 15 56.65 23.49 -53.29
CA TYR A 15 56.78 23.06 -51.90
C TYR A 15 56.49 24.23 -50.96
N ILE A 16 55.53 24.04 -50.05
CA ILE A 16 55.18 25.01 -49.02
C ILE A 16 56.20 24.86 -47.91
N LEU A 17 57.05 25.87 -47.72
CA LEU A 17 57.96 25.89 -46.57
C LEU A 17 57.10 25.93 -45.30
N LEU A 18 57.21 24.90 -44.46
CA LEU A 18 56.47 24.76 -43.20
C LEU A 18 57.01 25.69 -42.10
N ASN A 19 57.51 26.88 -42.45
CA ASN A 19 57.86 27.91 -41.47
C ASN A 19 56.58 28.64 -41.03
N PRO A 20 56.18 28.55 -39.75
CA PRO A 20 54.90 29.10 -39.28
C PRO A 20 54.82 30.63 -39.32
N GLU A 21 55.95 31.34 -39.41
CA GLU A 21 56.01 32.81 -39.37
C GLU A 21 55.82 33.50 -40.73
N ILE A 22 55.87 32.76 -41.85
CA ILE A 22 55.77 33.35 -43.20
C ILE A 22 54.81 32.53 -44.07
N LYS A 23 53.51 32.84 -44.00
CA LYS A 23 52.50 32.21 -44.87
C LYS A 23 52.78 32.56 -46.33
N GLY A 24 52.95 31.53 -47.17
CA GLY A 24 52.93 31.66 -48.63
C GLY A 24 54.29 31.74 -49.34
N HIS A 25 55.42 31.63 -48.62
CA HIS A 25 56.73 31.50 -49.29
C HIS A 25 56.89 30.10 -49.92
N ARG A 26 57.09 30.09 -51.23
CA ARG A 26 57.33 28.89 -52.05
C ARG A 26 58.82 28.82 -52.39
N CYS A 27 59.41 27.63 -52.52
CA CYS A 27 60.82 27.56 -52.93
C CYS A 27 60.99 28.09 -54.36
N ALA A 28 61.88 29.06 -54.53
CA ALA A 28 62.15 29.74 -55.80
C ALA A 28 63.02 28.91 -56.77
N CYS A 29 62.94 27.60 -56.67
CA CYS A 29 63.87 26.69 -57.32
C CYS A 29 63.39 26.45 -58.75
N VAL A 30 64.27 26.75 -59.71
CA VAL A 30 63.99 26.64 -61.16
C VAL A 30 64.50 25.33 -61.75
N GLY A 31 65.35 24.62 -61.02
CA GLY A 31 65.96 23.37 -61.45
C GLY A 31 65.57 22.19 -60.56
N PHE A 32 65.43 21.03 -61.20
CA PHE A 32 65.16 19.76 -60.56
C PHE A 32 66.23 18.75 -60.94
N THR A 33 66.50 17.80 -60.05
CA THR A 33 67.41 16.68 -60.30
C THR A 33 66.71 15.38 -59.93
N LEU A 34 66.91 14.35 -60.75
CA LEU A 34 66.37 13.03 -60.47
C LEU A 34 67.25 12.36 -59.43
N ASN A 35 66.68 11.93 -58.30
CA ASN A 35 67.46 11.19 -57.31
C ASN A 35 67.59 9.73 -57.77
N ARG A 36 68.83 9.23 -57.94
CA ARG A 36 69.09 7.84 -58.38
C ARG A 36 68.96 6.81 -57.25
N THR A 37 68.92 7.24 -55.99
CA THR A 37 68.83 6.32 -54.83
C THR A 37 67.42 6.21 -54.25
N HIS A 38 66.53 7.16 -54.52
CA HIS A 38 65.11 7.11 -54.13
C HIS A 38 64.20 7.56 -55.29
N PRO A 39 63.09 6.84 -55.57
CA PRO A 39 62.18 7.21 -56.65
C PRO A 39 61.52 8.55 -56.34
N GLY A 40 62.00 9.61 -57.00
CA GLY A 40 61.48 10.96 -56.84
C GLY A 40 62.35 12.02 -57.48
N VAL A 41 61.74 13.14 -57.85
CA VAL A 41 62.43 14.32 -58.38
C VAL A 41 62.59 15.32 -57.23
N LEU A 42 63.83 15.72 -56.96
CA LEU A 42 64.16 16.73 -55.95
C LEU A 42 64.36 18.09 -56.62
N CYS A 43 63.97 19.19 -55.96
CA CYS A 43 64.50 20.51 -56.36
C CYS A 43 66.01 20.56 -56.09
N LEU A 44 66.72 21.49 -56.74
CA LEU A 44 68.11 21.83 -56.37
C LEU A 44 68.29 22.21 -54.88
N CYS A 45 67.19 22.53 -54.20
CA CYS A 45 67.15 22.84 -52.77
C CYS A 45 66.95 21.63 -51.84
N GLY A 46 66.80 20.41 -52.37
CA GLY A 46 66.64 19.17 -51.59
C GLY A 46 65.21 18.75 -51.19
N HIS A 47 64.17 19.53 -51.49
CA HIS A 47 62.77 19.15 -51.25
C HIS A 47 62.22 18.17 -52.31
N SER A 48 61.41 17.22 -51.84
CA SER A 48 60.64 16.32 -52.70
C SER A 48 59.49 17.08 -53.38
N SER A 49 59.42 16.97 -54.72
CA SER A 49 58.29 17.51 -55.49
C SER A 49 57.05 16.63 -55.26
N CYS A 50 56.25 16.95 -54.24
CA CYS A 50 55.19 16.02 -53.81
C CYS A 50 53.93 15.97 -54.69
N TYR A 51 53.66 16.93 -55.59
CA TYR A 51 52.45 16.84 -56.44
C TYR A 51 52.65 17.49 -57.80
N HIS A 52 52.54 16.67 -58.86
CA HIS A 52 52.38 17.13 -60.23
C HIS A 52 50.89 17.36 -60.48
N VAL A 53 50.41 18.59 -60.41
CA VAL A 53 49.09 18.91 -60.95
C VAL A 53 49.24 19.02 -62.47
N LYS A 54 48.90 17.96 -63.22
CA LYS A 54 48.99 17.92 -64.69
C LYS A 54 48.03 18.88 -65.39
N SER A 55 47.05 19.41 -64.67
CA SER A 55 46.18 20.47 -65.14
C SER A 55 46.31 21.64 -64.19
N THR A 56 46.67 22.82 -64.67
CA THR A 56 46.32 24.04 -63.97
C THR A 56 44.82 24.01 -63.80
N GLU A 57 44.31 23.66 -62.60
CA GLU A 57 42.90 23.82 -62.27
C GLU A 57 42.54 25.26 -62.64
N THR A 58 41.77 25.40 -63.71
CA THR A 58 41.13 26.65 -64.04
C THR A 58 40.40 27.09 -62.78
N PRO A 59 40.60 28.35 -62.32
CA PRO A 59 39.93 28.84 -61.13
C PRO A 59 38.45 28.50 -61.27
N PRO A 60 37.83 27.88 -60.24
CA PRO A 60 36.43 27.47 -60.32
C PRO A 60 35.63 28.66 -60.80
N ASP A 61 34.79 28.44 -61.82
CA ASP A 61 34.06 29.53 -62.44
C ASP A 61 33.27 30.24 -61.34
N LYS A 62 33.40 31.57 -61.28
CA LYS A 62 32.76 32.36 -60.21
C LYS A 62 31.25 32.12 -60.20
N SER A 63 30.69 31.82 -61.38
CA SER A 63 29.30 31.43 -61.57
C SER A 63 28.94 30.15 -60.80
N GLU A 64 29.78 29.13 -60.82
CA GLU A 64 29.57 27.83 -60.17
C GLU A 64 29.66 27.95 -58.65
N VAL A 65 30.61 28.74 -58.15
CA VAL A 65 30.75 29.02 -56.71
C VAL A 65 29.55 29.83 -56.18
N GLU A 66 29.07 30.80 -56.95
CA GLU A 66 27.87 31.55 -56.60
C GLU A 66 26.60 30.68 -56.65
N GLU A 67 26.50 29.77 -57.60
CA GLU A 67 25.41 28.80 -57.67
C GLU A 67 25.40 27.85 -56.48
N LEU A 68 26.55 27.29 -56.12
CA LEU A 68 26.70 26.44 -54.93
C LEU A 68 26.34 27.19 -53.65
N ARG A 69 26.79 28.44 -53.49
CA ARG A 69 26.40 29.28 -52.34
C ARG A 69 24.89 29.50 -52.27
N ARG A 70 24.26 29.79 -53.41
CA ARG A 70 22.80 29.98 -53.50
C ARG A 70 22.05 28.70 -53.14
N ARG A 71 22.60 27.54 -53.51
CA ARG A 71 22.04 26.22 -53.22
C ARG A 71 22.17 25.85 -51.74
N VAL A 72 23.32 26.15 -51.11
CA VAL A 72 23.53 25.97 -49.67
C VAL A 72 22.57 26.85 -48.86
N GLN A 73 22.45 28.14 -49.20
CA GLN A 73 21.48 29.03 -48.52
C GLN A 73 20.04 28.52 -48.63
N MET A 74 19.66 27.96 -49.78
CA MET A 74 18.33 27.39 -49.97
C MET A 74 18.09 26.16 -49.08
N LEU A 75 19.09 25.27 -48.98
CA LEU A 75 19.03 24.07 -48.15
C LEU A 75 19.02 24.41 -46.65
N GLU A 76 19.82 25.39 -46.22
CA GLU A 76 19.82 25.91 -44.85
C GLU A 76 18.44 26.49 -44.50
N GLY A 77 17.85 27.31 -45.38
CA GLY A 77 16.52 27.85 -45.17
C GLY A 77 15.39 26.80 -45.23
N GLN A 78 15.58 25.67 -45.91
CA GLN A 78 14.65 24.53 -45.85
C GLN A 78 14.79 23.78 -44.52
N LEU A 79 16.02 23.55 -44.06
CA LEU A 79 16.29 22.89 -42.80
C LEU A 79 15.75 23.70 -41.61
N ASP A 80 15.90 25.03 -41.63
CA ASP A 80 15.34 25.91 -40.59
C ASP A 80 13.81 25.88 -40.57
N ARG A 81 13.17 25.84 -41.75
CA ARG A 81 11.72 25.70 -41.86
C ARG A 81 11.24 24.33 -41.41
N ASP A 82 11.93 23.25 -41.76
CA ASP A 82 11.59 21.89 -41.31
C ASP A 82 11.86 21.69 -39.81
N ASN A 83 12.84 22.39 -39.24
CA ASN A 83 13.03 22.41 -37.79
C ASN A 83 11.92 23.19 -37.08
N GLN A 84 11.48 24.32 -37.64
CA GLN A 84 10.44 25.16 -37.01
C GLN A 84 9.00 24.66 -37.23
N MET A 85 8.70 24.09 -38.40
CA MET A 85 7.36 23.62 -38.77
C MET A 85 7.22 22.10 -38.76
N GLY A 86 8.32 21.35 -38.81
CA GLY A 86 8.32 19.89 -38.88
C GLY A 86 8.76 19.22 -37.58
N ILE A 87 9.74 18.33 -37.71
CA ILE A 87 10.14 17.36 -36.66
C ILE A 87 10.70 18.07 -35.42
N GLY A 88 11.41 19.19 -35.57
CA GLY A 88 11.99 19.93 -34.44
C GLY A 88 10.94 20.46 -33.46
N ASN A 89 9.84 21.04 -33.98
CA ASN A 89 8.72 21.52 -33.16
C ASN A 89 7.93 20.35 -32.52
N ALA A 90 7.66 19.30 -33.29
CA ALA A 90 7.01 18.10 -32.75
C ALA A 90 7.83 17.45 -31.63
N LEU A 91 9.15 17.35 -31.80
CA LEU A 91 10.07 16.83 -30.78
C LEU A 91 10.09 17.75 -29.55
N GLY A 92 10.11 19.08 -29.75
CA GLY A 92 10.02 20.05 -28.66
C GLY A 92 8.74 19.90 -27.84
N GLN A 93 7.60 19.72 -28.49
CA GLN A 93 6.31 19.47 -27.81
C GLN A 93 6.31 18.13 -27.05
N VAL A 94 6.91 17.08 -27.61
CA VAL A 94 7.04 15.78 -26.92
C VAL A 94 7.93 15.91 -25.69
N VAL A 95 9.08 16.58 -25.81
CA VAL A 95 9.99 16.82 -24.67
C VAL A 95 9.30 17.65 -23.59
N GLN A 96 8.55 18.69 -23.96
CA GLN A 96 7.79 19.49 -22.99
C GLN A 96 6.72 18.66 -22.29
N ARG A 97 5.96 17.84 -23.03
CA ARG A 97 4.95 16.95 -22.44
C ARG A 97 5.59 15.90 -21.54
N LEU A 98 6.76 15.38 -21.91
CA LEU A 98 7.50 14.42 -21.11
C LEU A 98 7.95 15.07 -19.79
N GLY A 99 8.49 16.29 -19.83
CA GLY A 99 8.87 17.04 -18.63
C GLY A 99 7.67 17.30 -17.71
N ASN A 100 6.53 17.71 -18.26
CA ASN A 100 5.30 17.91 -17.47
C ASN A 100 4.81 16.60 -16.82
N LEU A 101 4.92 15.47 -17.54
CA LEU A 101 4.54 14.16 -16.99
C LEU A 101 5.51 13.69 -15.92
N GLU A 102 6.80 13.97 -16.07
CA GLU A 102 7.83 13.67 -15.07
C GLU A 102 7.59 14.46 -13.78
N GLU A 103 7.32 15.77 -13.90
CA GLU A 103 6.97 16.62 -12.75
C GLU A 103 5.68 16.15 -12.05
N GLN A 104 4.64 15.82 -12.81
CA GLN A 104 3.41 15.25 -12.24
C GLN A 104 3.64 13.91 -11.56
N PHE A 105 4.50 13.06 -12.13
CA PHE A 105 4.84 11.78 -11.55
C PHE A 105 5.62 11.95 -10.24
N GLU A 106 6.57 12.88 -10.19
CA GLU A 106 7.31 13.20 -8.96
C GLU A 106 6.39 13.78 -7.88
N ALA A 107 5.48 14.67 -8.24
CA ALA A 107 4.47 15.23 -7.33
C ALA A 107 3.57 14.12 -6.76
N SER A 108 2.98 13.29 -7.63
CA SER A 108 2.12 12.16 -7.23
C SER A 108 2.85 11.14 -6.34
N LYS A 109 4.13 10.86 -6.64
CA LYS A 109 4.97 10.01 -5.81
C LYS A 109 5.20 10.63 -4.42
N GLY A 110 5.38 11.95 -4.35
CA GLY A 110 5.50 12.70 -3.10
C GLY A 110 4.23 12.59 -2.24
N GLU A 111 3.07 12.83 -2.86
CA GLU A 111 1.76 12.70 -2.21
C GLU A 111 1.52 11.28 -1.69
N LEU A 112 1.73 10.26 -2.52
CA LEU A 112 1.59 8.85 -2.11
C LEU A 112 2.50 8.50 -0.93
N SER A 113 3.74 9.00 -0.94
CA SER A 113 4.69 8.79 0.18
C SER A 113 4.18 9.42 1.47
N GLN A 114 3.55 10.60 1.38
CA GLN A 114 2.94 11.28 2.51
C GLN A 114 1.71 10.52 3.02
N ASP A 115 0.80 10.11 2.13
CA ASP A 115 -0.38 9.31 2.46
C ASP A 115 -0.01 8.00 3.17
N VAL A 116 1.04 7.32 2.69
CA VAL A 116 1.54 6.10 3.31
C VAL A 116 2.02 6.39 4.73
N LYS A 117 2.79 7.47 4.96
CA LYS A 117 3.24 7.85 6.31
C LYS A 117 2.07 8.17 7.24
N ASP A 118 1.06 8.88 6.74
CA ASP A 118 -0.12 9.25 7.50
C ASP A 118 -0.98 8.03 7.85
N CYS A 119 -1.11 7.08 6.91
CA CYS A 119 -1.74 5.78 7.14
C CYS A 119 -1.01 5.00 8.23
N TYR A 120 0.33 4.90 8.17
CA TYR A 120 1.11 4.24 9.23
C TYR A 120 0.94 4.94 10.59
N GLY A 121 0.90 6.28 10.62
CA GLY A 121 0.62 7.04 11.83
C GLY A 121 -0.77 6.75 12.41
N ASN A 122 -1.79 6.66 11.55
CA ASN A 122 -3.15 6.29 11.93
C ASN A 122 -3.22 4.86 12.49
N VAL A 123 -2.61 3.89 11.82
CA VAL A 123 -2.56 2.49 12.27
C VAL A 123 -1.85 2.38 13.62
N ASN A 124 -0.75 3.11 13.81
CA ASN A 124 -0.05 3.13 15.09
C ASN A 124 -0.92 3.70 16.23
N ARG A 125 -1.66 4.78 15.99
CA ARG A 125 -2.63 5.32 16.97
C ARG A 125 -3.74 4.33 17.29
N MET A 126 -4.26 3.65 16.28
CA MET A 126 -5.27 2.61 16.44
C MET A 126 -4.75 1.44 17.29
N TRP A 127 -3.51 1.01 17.07
CA TRP A 127 -2.88 -0.03 17.88
C TRP A 127 -2.73 0.37 19.34
N ILE A 128 -2.32 1.61 19.62
CA ILE A 128 -2.25 2.13 21.00
C ILE A 128 -3.64 2.13 21.63
N SER A 129 -4.68 2.53 20.89
CA SER A 129 -6.06 2.48 21.38
C SER A 129 -6.52 1.05 21.66
N PHE A 130 -6.14 0.09 20.82
CA PHE A 130 -6.47 -1.32 21.03
C PHE A 130 -5.81 -1.87 22.29
N ASP A 131 -4.53 -1.59 22.52
CA ASP A 131 -3.82 -1.98 23.76
C ASP A 131 -4.49 -1.41 25.03
N GLN A 132 -4.99 -0.17 24.96
CA GLN A 132 -5.75 0.40 26.07
C GLN A 132 -7.10 -0.29 26.30
N LEU A 133 -7.80 -0.67 25.22
CA LEU A 133 -9.06 -1.41 25.31
C LEU A 133 -8.85 -2.80 25.86
N ASP A 134 -7.81 -3.50 25.40
CA ASP A 134 -7.42 -4.85 25.86
C ASP A 134 -7.15 -4.85 27.37
N LYS A 135 -6.38 -3.85 27.85
CA LYS A 135 -6.15 -3.67 29.30
C LYS A 135 -7.44 -3.42 30.07
N ARG A 136 -8.35 -2.59 29.56
CA ARG A 136 -9.64 -2.34 30.21
C ARG A 136 -10.49 -3.61 30.23
N GLN A 137 -10.51 -4.36 29.13
CA GLN A 137 -11.23 -5.62 29.04
C GLN A 137 -10.70 -6.63 30.07
N ALA A 138 -9.38 -6.86 30.11
CA ALA A 138 -8.75 -7.76 31.07
C ALA A 138 -9.08 -7.38 32.53
N THR A 139 -9.05 -6.08 32.87
CA THR A 139 -9.45 -5.63 34.22
C THR A 139 -10.93 -5.83 34.51
N SER A 140 -11.79 -5.78 33.49
CA SER A 140 -13.22 -6.04 33.65
C SER A 140 -13.50 -7.52 33.82
N GLU A 141 -12.85 -8.37 33.04
CA GLU A 141 -12.94 -9.84 33.13
C GLU A 141 -12.52 -10.31 34.52
N HIS A 142 -11.38 -9.83 35.03
CA HIS A 142 -10.94 -10.14 36.39
C HIS A 142 -11.97 -9.81 37.47
N ARG A 143 -12.68 -8.67 37.35
CA ARG A 143 -13.74 -8.30 38.32
C ARG A 143 -14.94 -9.21 38.25
N TYR A 144 -15.26 -9.74 37.07
CA TYR A 144 -16.34 -10.70 36.92
C TYR A 144 -15.95 -12.05 37.48
N ASP A 145 -14.72 -12.49 37.24
CA ASP A 145 -14.18 -13.73 37.81
C ASP A 145 -14.18 -13.68 39.35
N GLU A 146 -13.62 -12.62 39.95
CA GLU A 146 -13.66 -12.44 41.42
C GLU A 146 -15.08 -12.45 41.98
N ARG A 147 -16.05 -11.89 41.23
CA ARG A 147 -17.44 -11.86 41.65
C ARG A 147 -18.10 -13.24 41.53
N LEU A 148 -17.78 -14.00 40.49
CA LEU A 148 -18.27 -15.37 40.30
C LEU A 148 -17.70 -16.29 41.37
N ASP A 149 -16.41 -16.21 41.67
CA ASP A 149 -15.77 -16.96 42.77
C ASP A 149 -16.46 -16.66 44.10
N GLY A 150 -16.76 -15.39 44.37
CA GLY A 150 -17.51 -14.99 45.58
C GLY A 150 -18.95 -15.53 45.62
N HIS A 151 -19.60 -15.68 44.47
CA HIS A 151 -20.92 -16.31 44.38
C HIS A 151 -20.84 -17.82 44.59
N ASP A 152 -19.84 -18.49 44.01
CA ASP A 152 -19.63 -19.93 44.17
C ASP A 152 -19.32 -20.29 45.63
N ASP A 153 -18.49 -19.49 46.31
CA ASP A 153 -18.26 -19.60 47.75
C ASP A 153 -19.56 -19.47 48.56
N ALA A 154 -20.42 -18.52 48.19
CA ALA A 154 -21.70 -18.30 48.88
C ALA A 154 -22.68 -19.46 48.65
N LEU A 155 -22.73 -19.99 47.42
CA LEU A 155 -23.54 -21.16 47.07
C LEU A 155 -23.05 -22.40 47.79
N GLN A 156 -21.74 -22.62 47.89
CA GLN A 156 -21.16 -23.74 48.62
C GLN A 156 -21.57 -23.68 50.10
N ARG A 157 -21.41 -22.52 50.76
CA ARG A 157 -21.83 -22.34 52.16
C ARG A 157 -23.33 -22.56 52.37
N LEU A 158 -24.16 -22.16 51.41
CA LEU A 158 -25.60 -22.40 51.47
C LEU A 158 -25.90 -23.89 51.34
N ASN A 159 -25.25 -24.57 50.40
CA ASN A 159 -25.39 -26.01 50.21
C ASN A 159 -24.99 -26.79 51.46
N ASP A 160 -23.87 -26.43 52.10
CA ASP A 160 -23.43 -27.06 53.35
C ASP A 160 -24.48 -26.92 54.46
N ARG A 161 -25.10 -25.74 54.59
CA ARG A 161 -26.19 -25.53 55.57
C ARG A 161 -27.45 -26.31 55.24
N VAL A 162 -27.79 -26.47 53.97
CA VAL A 162 -28.93 -27.30 53.56
C VAL A 162 -28.67 -28.75 53.94
N MET A 163 -27.46 -29.25 53.69
CA MET A 163 -27.04 -30.60 54.12
C MET A 163 -27.13 -30.78 55.64
N GLU A 164 -26.70 -29.79 56.44
CA GLU A 164 -26.85 -29.82 57.91
C GLU A 164 -28.32 -29.85 58.35
N ILE A 165 -29.19 -29.08 57.68
CA ILE A 165 -30.64 -29.08 57.95
C ILE A 165 -31.25 -30.44 57.58
N ASP A 166 -30.88 -31.02 56.46
CA ASP A 166 -31.37 -32.33 56.01
C ASP A 166 -30.94 -33.43 57.01
N GLU A 167 -29.70 -33.41 57.48
CA GLU A 167 -29.21 -34.31 58.53
C GLU A 167 -30.02 -34.15 59.83
N ALA A 168 -30.25 -32.90 60.25
CA ALA A 168 -31.09 -32.62 61.42
C ALA A 168 -32.55 -33.07 61.21
N SER A 169 -33.10 -32.91 60.01
CA SER A 169 -34.46 -33.37 59.65
C SER A 169 -34.56 -34.88 59.78
N MET A 170 -33.63 -35.62 59.17
CA MET A 170 -33.59 -37.09 59.27
C MET A 170 -33.50 -37.56 60.73
N ALA A 171 -32.66 -36.91 61.56
CA ALA A 171 -32.54 -37.24 62.98
C ALA A 171 -33.83 -36.93 63.78
N LEU A 172 -34.54 -35.87 63.43
CA LEU A 172 -35.84 -35.56 64.04
C LEU A 172 -36.92 -36.53 63.59
N GLU A 173 -36.94 -36.92 62.32
CA GLU A 173 -37.85 -37.92 61.77
C GLU A 173 -37.67 -39.28 62.48
N GLU A 174 -36.43 -39.75 62.65
CA GLU A 174 -36.12 -40.98 63.41
C GLU A 174 -36.61 -40.89 64.87
N ARG A 175 -36.44 -39.74 65.52
CA ARG A 175 -36.93 -39.52 66.89
C ARG A 175 -38.46 -39.50 66.97
N ILE A 176 -39.12 -38.93 65.96
CA ILE A 176 -40.58 -38.94 65.87
C ILE A 176 -41.07 -40.38 65.72
N GLU A 177 -40.50 -41.15 64.80
CA GLU A 177 -40.82 -42.57 64.59
C GLU A 177 -40.66 -43.37 65.91
N ALA A 178 -39.55 -43.18 66.62
CA ALA A 178 -39.31 -43.84 67.91
C ALA A 178 -40.32 -43.45 69.00
N LEU A 179 -40.80 -42.20 69.02
CA LEU A 179 -41.83 -41.74 69.95
C LEU A 179 -43.22 -42.28 69.57
N GLU A 180 -43.52 -42.36 68.28
CA GLU A 180 -44.75 -42.94 67.76
C GLU A 180 -44.85 -44.44 68.07
N ASP A 181 -43.76 -45.19 67.93
CA ASP A 181 -43.69 -46.61 68.30
C ASP A 181 -43.94 -46.86 69.79
N ARG A 182 -43.35 -46.02 70.66
CA ARG A 182 -43.59 -46.06 72.11
C ARG A 182 -45.04 -45.74 72.46
N SER A 183 -45.62 -44.74 71.79
CA SER A 183 -47.02 -44.34 71.96
C SER A 183 -47.98 -45.44 71.50
N ASN A 184 -47.73 -46.06 70.35
CA ASN A 184 -48.55 -47.14 69.80
C ASN A 184 -48.47 -48.42 70.66
N SER A 185 -47.30 -48.74 71.19
CA SER A 185 -47.12 -49.84 72.16
C SER A 185 -47.89 -49.58 73.46
N SER A 186 -47.90 -48.33 73.93
CA SER A 186 -48.68 -47.91 75.12
C SER A 186 -50.19 -47.90 74.85
N ARG A 187 -50.62 -47.57 73.63
CA ARG A 187 -52.02 -47.59 73.19
C ARG A 187 -52.57 -49.00 72.97
N SER A 188 -51.74 -49.99 72.62
CA SER A 188 -52.17 -51.40 72.59
C SER A 188 -52.63 -51.92 73.95
N HIS A 189 -52.12 -51.38 75.07
CA HIS A 189 -52.61 -51.70 76.41
C HIS A 189 -53.80 -50.84 76.87
N HIS A 190 -54.14 -49.76 76.15
CA HIS A 190 -55.23 -48.84 76.50
C HIS A 190 -56.40 -48.85 75.50
N HIS A 191 -56.43 -49.80 74.55
CA HIS A 191 -57.52 -49.90 73.58
C HIS A 191 -58.86 -50.43 74.14
N GLN A 192 -58.97 -50.66 75.45
CA GLN A 192 -60.25 -50.56 76.14
C GLN A 192 -60.34 -49.19 76.81
N GLN A 193 -61.24 -48.37 76.28
CA GLN A 193 -61.46 -46.95 76.61
C GLN A 193 -60.43 -46.00 75.99
N GLN A 194 -60.76 -45.44 74.82
CA GLN A 194 -61.20 -44.05 74.87
C GLN A 194 -62.07 -43.61 73.70
N ARG A 195 -63.04 -42.80 74.12
CA ARG A 195 -64.07 -42.06 73.42
C ARG A 195 -63.42 -40.92 72.61
N PRO A 196 -63.92 -40.56 71.42
CA PRO A 196 -63.34 -39.47 70.64
C PRO A 196 -63.60 -38.13 71.34
N THR A 197 -62.54 -37.41 71.70
CA THR A 197 -62.61 -36.02 72.18
C THR A 197 -62.26 -35.04 71.07
N SER A 198 -62.94 -33.91 71.15
CA SER A 198 -63.08 -32.78 70.23
C SER A 198 -61.81 -31.99 69.86
N GLU A 199 -60.61 -32.55 70.04
CA GLU A 199 -59.35 -31.84 69.73
C GLU A 199 -59.03 -31.82 68.22
N SER A 200 -59.54 -32.80 67.46
CA SER A 200 -59.38 -32.85 66.00
C SER A 200 -60.06 -31.69 65.26
N GLU A 201 -61.04 -31.02 65.88
CA GLU A 201 -61.72 -29.86 65.28
C GLU A 201 -60.93 -28.57 65.49
N ARG A 202 -60.12 -28.46 66.56
CA ARG A 202 -59.36 -27.25 66.89
C ARG A 202 -58.17 -27.05 65.96
N THR A 203 -57.48 -28.13 65.57
CA THR A 203 -56.36 -28.09 64.61
C THR A 203 -56.84 -27.76 63.19
N ARG A 204 -58.03 -28.23 62.81
CA ARG A 204 -58.68 -27.80 61.55
C ARG A 204 -59.09 -26.33 61.57
N GLN A 205 -59.52 -25.82 62.73
CA GLN A 205 -59.91 -24.42 62.88
C GLN A 205 -58.70 -23.46 62.84
N TRP A 206 -57.55 -23.85 63.40
CA TRP A 206 -56.32 -23.05 63.35
C TRP A 206 -55.74 -22.95 61.93
N LEU A 207 -55.74 -24.06 61.18
CA LEU A 207 -55.35 -24.08 59.76
C LEU A 207 -56.33 -23.26 58.88
N SER A 208 -57.61 -23.20 59.24
CA SER A 208 -58.58 -22.36 58.53
C SER A 208 -58.46 -20.86 58.85
N GLN A 209 -57.91 -20.48 60.01
CA GLN A 209 -57.81 -19.08 60.45
C GLN A 209 -56.52 -18.40 59.95
N TYR A 210 -55.46 -19.16 59.69
CA TYR A 210 -54.18 -18.64 59.17
C TYR A 210 -53.78 -19.19 57.79
N GLY A 211 -54.47 -20.20 57.26
CA GLY A 211 -54.30 -20.74 55.90
C GLY A 211 -54.95 -19.90 54.79
N GLY A 212 -54.96 -18.58 54.95
CA GLY A 212 -55.44 -17.64 53.95
C GLY A 212 -54.45 -17.51 52.80
N THR A 213 -54.70 -18.25 51.72
CA THR A 213 -54.23 -17.97 50.35
C THR A 213 -52.74 -17.57 50.21
N LEU A 214 -51.86 -18.57 50.09
CA LEU A 214 -50.69 -18.39 49.23
C LEU A 214 -51.20 -18.30 47.78
N ARG A 215 -51.57 -17.08 47.38
CA ARG A 215 -51.74 -16.71 45.98
C ARG A 215 -50.38 -16.97 45.31
N PRO A 216 -50.29 -17.76 44.23
CA PRO A 216 -49.09 -17.70 43.41
C PRO A 216 -48.99 -16.27 42.89
N GLN A 217 -47.98 -15.54 43.36
CA GLN A 217 -47.51 -14.33 42.69
C GLN A 217 -47.21 -14.74 41.25
N PRO A 218 -47.86 -14.13 40.24
CA PRO A 218 -47.38 -14.29 38.88
C PRO A 218 -45.95 -13.75 38.87
N PHE A 219 -45.00 -14.59 38.46
CA PHE A 219 -43.68 -14.13 38.05
C PHE A 219 -43.90 -13.03 37.01
N SER A 220 -43.69 -11.78 37.42
CA SER A 220 -43.42 -10.70 36.50
C SER A 220 -42.13 -11.07 35.78
N SER A 221 -42.26 -11.56 34.55
CA SER A 221 -41.16 -11.59 33.59
C SER A 221 -40.46 -10.24 33.63
N PRO A 222 -39.12 -10.19 33.62
CA PRO A 222 -38.45 -8.95 33.31
C PRO A 222 -38.87 -8.58 31.89
N ASP A 223 -39.61 -7.48 31.75
CA ASP A 223 -39.74 -6.79 30.49
C ASP A 223 -38.32 -6.57 29.96
N HIS A 224 -37.98 -7.30 28.91
CA HIS A 224 -37.05 -6.81 27.91
C HIS A 224 -37.69 -5.55 27.33
N GLY A 225 -37.50 -4.44 28.03
CA GLY A 225 -37.59 -3.12 27.48
C GLY A 225 -36.66 -3.08 26.28
N ALA A 226 -37.27 -3.23 25.11
CA ALA A 226 -36.68 -2.86 23.86
C ALA A 226 -36.11 -1.46 24.03
N SER A 227 -34.79 -1.42 23.92
CA SER A 227 -33.98 -0.27 23.59
C SER A 227 -34.70 0.68 22.64
N THR A 228 -35.26 1.75 23.20
CA THR A 228 -35.37 3.03 22.51
C THR A 228 -34.81 4.11 23.45
N ASN A 229 -33.54 3.95 23.82
CA ASN A 229 -32.66 5.09 24.02
C ASN A 229 -31.83 5.25 22.73
N SER A 230 -32.51 5.77 21.72
CA SER A 230 -31.88 6.62 20.72
C SER A 230 -31.31 7.84 21.44
N ILE A 231 -30.06 7.76 21.91
CA ILE A 231 -29.23 8.88 22.38
C ILE A 231 -27.76 8.41 22.34
N TRP A 232 -27.09 8.89 21.28
CA TRP A 232 -25.64 9.05 21.08
C TRP A 232 -24.72 7.84 20.84
N TRP A 233 -24.83 7.26 19.63
CA TRP A 233 -23.66 6.87 18.82
C TRP A 233 -23.34 7.93 17.75
N ARG A 234 -23.57 9.21 18.06
CA ARG A 234 -23.00 10.32 17.29
C ARG A 234 -21.76 10.79 18.04
N ASN A 235 -20.58 10.43 17.51
CA ASN A 235 -19.29 11.12 17.63
C ASN A 235 -18.10 10.14 17.58
N LEU A 236 -18.01 9.36 16.51
CA LEU A 236 -16.73 8.77 16.06
C LEU A 236 -16.40 9.12 14.59
N TYR A 237 -17.10 10.10 14.03
CA TYR A 237 -16.61 10.86 12.89
C TYR A 237 -16.54 12.33 13.34
N PRO A 238 -15.37 12.98 13.28
CA PRO A 238 -15.37 14.43 13.25
C PRO A 238 -16.06 14.84 11.94
N ASP A 239 -17.11 15.66 12.04
CA ASP A 239 -17.61 16.41 10.89
C ASP A 239 -16.43 17.23 10.33
N PRO A 240 -16.12 17.13 9.03
CA PRO A 240 -15.35 18.16 8.37
C PRO A 240 -16.26 19.38 8.24
N ASP A 241 -15.87 20.49 8.87
CA ASP A 241 -16.52 21.77 8.64
C ASP A 241 -16.65 22.04 7.14
N GLU A 242 -17.85 22.46 6.75
CA GLU A 242 -18.17 23.09 5.49
C GLU A 242 -17.16 24.21 5.21
N ASN A 243 -16.17 23.91 4.39
CA ASN A 243 -15.69 24.84 3.39
C ASN A 243 -15.72 24.12 2.05
N THR A 244 -16.88 24.24 1.40
CA THR A 244 -17.05 24.44 -0.04
C THR A 244 -15.81 24.15 -0.89
N VAL A 245 -15.65 22.93 -1.36
CA VAL A 245 -15.07 22.67 -2.67
C VAL A 245 -15.74 21.43 -3.27
N ASP A 246 -16.40 21.63 -4.40
CA ASP A 246 -16.96 20.58 -5.25
C ASP A 246 -15.90 19.51 -5.58
N CYS A 247 -16.04 18.32 -5.00
CA CYS A 247 -15.38 17.12 -5.49
C CYS A 247 -16.40 16.28 -6.26
N ALA A 248 -16.44 16.49 -7.57
CA ALA A 248 -17.14 15.64 -8.51
C ALA A 248 -16.56 14.21 -8.44
N CYS A 249 -17.36 13.25 -7.99
CA CYS A 249 -17.08 11.83 -8.18
C CYS A 249 -17.15 11.49 -9.68
N VAL A 250 -15.99 11.50 -10.35
CA VAL A 250 -15.82 10.84 -11.65
C VAL A 250 -15.86 9.33 -11.39
N THR A 251 -16.97 8.71 -11.76
CA THR A 251 -17.12 7.26 -11.81
C THR A 251 -16.42 6.72 -13.07
N THR A 252 -15.16 6.34 -12.97
CA THR A 252 -14.49 5.56 -14.02
C THR A 252 -14.86 4.09 -13.86
N THR A 253 -15.79 3.63 -14.70
CA THR A 253 -16.12 2.22 -14.89
C THR A 253 -14.99 1.53 -15.66
N HIS A 254 -14.07 0.87 -14.96
CA HIS A 254 -13.14 -0.08 -15.60
C HIS A 254 -13.76 -1.49 -15.62
N SER A 255 -14.29 -1.83 -16.79
CA SER A 255 -14.71 -3.18 -17.16
C SER A 255 -13.49 -4.10 -17.23
N SER A 256 -13.32 -5.00 -16.26
CA SER A 256 -12.31 -6.07 -16.31
C SER A 256 -12.89 -7.28 -17.03
N ALA A 257 -12.40 -7.50 -18.25
CA ALA A 257 -12.64 -8.70 -19.02
C ALA A 257 -11.92 -9.90 -18.36
N ALA A 258 -12.70 -10.91 -18.00
CA ALA A 258 -12.20 -12.21 -17.55
C ALA A 258 -11.57 -12.97 -18.71
N LEU A 259 -10.30 -13.37 -18.58
CA LEU A 259 -9.62 -14.33 -19.46
C LEU A 259 -9.76 -15.76 -18.91
N PRO A 260 -10.02 -16.77 -19.75
CA PRO A 260 -10.15 -18.15 -19.30
C PRO A 260 -8.79 -18.83 -19.12
N PHE A 261 -8.61 -19.43 -17.95
CA PHE A 261 -7.45 -20.24 -17.57
C PHE A 261 -7.54 -21.63 -18.26
N ARG A 262 -6.76 -21.85 -19.33
CA ARG A 262 -6.50 -23.19 -19.89
C ARG A 262 -5.37 -23.85 -19.10
N LYS A 263 -5.66 -24.91 -18.33
CA LYS A 263 -4.65 -25.89 -17.90
C LYS A 263 -4.72 -27.10 -18.83
N GLY A 264 -3.74 -27.21 -19.71
CA GLY A 264 -3.42 -28.45 -20.42
C GLY A 264 -2.55 -29.33 -19.53
N TYR A 265 -3.02 -30.54 -19.24
CA TYR A 265 -2.19 -31.63 -18.73
C TYR A 265 -1.58 -32.37 -19.92
N GLN A 266 -0.25 -32.30 -20.06
CA GLN A 266 0.53 -33.19 -20.91
C GLN A 266 1.37 -34.12 -20.03
N ARG A 267 1.41 -35.38 -20.46
CA ARG A 267 2.13 -36.51 -19.88
C ARG A 267 3.62 -36.23 -19.67
N LEU A 268 4.17 -36.85 -18.63
CA LEU A 268 5.29 -37.79 -18.74
C LEU A 268 4.97 -39.01 -17.86
#